data_AF-A0A9W8APM1-F1
#
_entry.id   AF-A0A9W8APM1-F1
#
_cell.length_a   1.000
_cell.length_b   1.000
_cell.length_c   1.000
_cell.angle_alpha   90.00
_cell.angle_beta   90.00
_cell.angle_gamma   90.00
#
_symmetry.space_group_name_H-M   'P 1'
#
loop_
_entity.id
_entity.type
_entity.pdbx_description
1 polymer ?
#
loop_
_entity_poly.entity_id
_entity_poly.type
_entity_poly.pdbx_seq_one_letter_code
_entity_poly.pdbx_strand_id
1 'polypeptide(L)'
;KSVRLILEGLEFVAPVEKLRPLPWKPSLGPKRREETVRPIFWRNRTRSYISRTENWDEFPNGRWGDSRSPAYGELDGYGMALRYGRDECLKVWDHPADLSDIYTMFAKYCEGKVPFLPWSDQPLNLESKVIREHLTRINQAGYLTVNSQPAVNGVSSSDPTYGWGPKHGYVYQKAYLEFFVSPEALTKLESRLRQIPAITYHAVNRAGHLKTNTACDDPNAVTWGVFPGQEIKQPTIVEGVSFVAWKDEAFELWRLWADLYPKDSSSHQLIKGITDSWYLVNIVDNDFQKPVGAIFEIFQDEPITNGVASVGAIQDDLTDPIR
;
A
#
# COMPACT_ATOMS: atom_id res chain seq x y z
N LYS A 1 -12.03 23.59 30.38
CA LYS A 1 -12.32 22.13 30.28
C LYS A 1 -12.65 21.83 28.83
N SER A 2 -11.97 20.89 28.18
CA SER A 2 -12.21 20.56 26.76
C SER A 2 -13.64 20.04 26.58
N VAL A 3 -14.33 20.49 25.53
CA VAL A 3 -15.68 20.02 25.14
C VAL A 3 -15.75 18.49 25.11
N ARG A 4 -14.66 17.84 24.70
CA ARG A 4 -14.52 16.38 24.68
C ARG A 4 -14.69 15.74 26.06
N LEU A 5 -14.05 16.28 27.10
CA LEU A 5 -14.13 15.74 28.47
C LEU A 5 -15.53 15.92 29.07
N ILE A 6 -16.25 16.96 28.64
CA ILE A 6 -17.65 17.18 29.02
C ILE A 6 -18.54 16.11 28.37
N LEU A 7 -18.37 15.85 27.06
CA LEU A 7 -19.12 14.82 26.36
C LEU A 7 -18.81 13.41 26.88
N GLU A 8 -17.54 13.11 27.18
CA GLU A 8 -17.11 11.85 27.82
C GLU A 8 -17.73 11.70 29.21
N GLY A 9 -17.73 12.76 30.03
CA GLY A 9 -18.35 12.75 31.35
C GLY A 9 -19.89 12.70 31.35
N LEU A 10 -20.52 13.09 30.23
CA LEU A 10 -21.98 12.99 30.02
C LEU A 10 -22.38 11.70 29.28
N GLU A 11 -21.42 10.80 29.01
CA GLU A 11 -21.63 9.58 28.21
C GLU A 11 -22.21 9.85 26.81
N PHE A 12 -22.04 11.08 26.31
CA PHE A 12 -22.46 11.54 24.98
C PHE A 12 -21.40 11.22 23.92
N VAL A 13 -20.79 10.03 24.00
CA VAL A 13 -19.78 9.55 23.06
C VAL A 13 -20.38 8.42 22.26
N ALA A 14 -20.31 8.51 20.93
CA ALA A 14 -20.85 7.48 20.07
C ALA A 14 -20.13 6.13 20.31
N PRO A 15 -20.85 4.99 20.35
CA PRO A 15 -20.23 3.68 20.46
C PRO A 15 -19.34 3.39 19.25
N VAL A 16 -18.33 2.52 19.44
CA VAL A 16 -17.36 2.13 18.39
C VAL A 16 -18.04 1.71 17.09
N GLU A 17 -19.17 1.01 17.18
CA GLU A 17 -19.97 0.57 16.02
C GLU A 17 -20.43 1.73 15.11
N LYS A 18 -20.76 2.88 15.71
CA LYS A 18 -21.14 4.10 14.99
C LYS A 18 -19.90 4.90 14.54
N LEU A 19 -18.79 4.77 15.23
CA LEU A 19 -17.53 5.45 14.91
C LEU A 19 -16.73 4.72 13.80
N ARG A 20 -16.81 3.39 13.75
CA ARG A 20 -16.08 2.49 12.85
C ARG A 20 -16.99 1.34 12.37
N PRO A 21 -18.02 1.64 11.56
CA PRO A 21 -18.88 0.59 11.01
C PRO A 21 -18.15 -0.35 10.04
N LEU A 22 -17.05 0.13 9.45
CA LEU A 22 -16.17 -0.56 8.50
C LEU A 22 -14.70 -0.25 8.86
N PRO A 23 -13.70 -1.00 8.37
CA PRO A 23 -12.28 -0.74 8.62
C PRO A 23 -11.77 0.56 7.95
N TRP A 24 -12.60 1.20 7.12
CA TRP A 24 -12.38 2.50 6.51
C TRP A 24 -13.58 3.42 6.76
N LYS A 25 -13.38 4.74 6.66
CA LYS A 25 -14.43 5.74 6.90
C LYS A 25 -15.41 5.77 5.71
N PRO A 26 -16.71 5.48 5.91
CA PRO A 26 -17.70 5.60 4.85
C PRO A 26 -17.84 7.05 4.36
N SER A 27 -18.21 7.21 3.09
CA SER A 27 -18.56 8.53 2.56
C SER A 27 -19.93 8.95 3.08
N LEU A 28 -20.10 10.25 3.35
CA LEU A 28 -21.40 10.84 3.73
C LEU A 28 -22.27 11.16 2.49
N GLY A 29 -21.75 10.96 1.28
CA GLY A 29 -22.46 11.21 0.03
C GLY A 29 -23.69 10.28 -0.11
N PRO A 30 -24.86 10.80 -0.50
CA PRO A 30 -26.09 10.03 -0.54
C PRO A 30 -26.04 8.82 -1.49
N LYS A 31 -25.32 8.93 -2.62
CA LYS A 31 -25.12 7.83 -3.58
C LYS A 31 -24.28 6.66 -3.04
N ARG A 32 -23.48 6.87 -1.98
CA ARG A 32 -22.50 5.90 -1.45
C ARG A 32 -22.91 5.27 -0.13
N ARG A 33 -24.17 5.44 0.30
CA ARG A 33 -24.65 4.93 1.59
C ARG A 33 -24.56 3.40 1.69
N GLU A 34 -24.67 2.72 0.56
CA GLU A 34 -24.65 1.26 0.46
C GLU A 34 -23.26 0.70 0.10
N GLU A 35 -22.26 1.58 -0.09
CA GLU A 35 -20.89 1.16 -0.36
C GLU A 35 -20.31 0.46 0.87
N THR A 36 -20.04 -0.84 0.76
CA THR A 36 -19.53 -1.64 1.88
C THR A 36 -18.23 -2.38 1.57
N VAL A 37 -17.76 -2.36 0.33
CA VAL A 37 -16.52 -3.04 -0.11
C VAL A 37 -15.63 -2.10 -0.92
N ARG A 38 -14.31 -2.12 -0.68
CA ARG A 38 -13.30 -1.37 -1.43
C ARG A 38 -12.03 -2.18 -1.68
N PRO A 39 -11.30 -1.92 -2.78
CA PRO A 39 -9.93 -2.42 -2.94
C PRO A 39 -8.99 -1.78 -1.93
N ILE A 40 -8.02 -2.54 -1.43
CA ILE A 40 -7.09 -2.07 -0.39
C ILE A 40 -6.12 -0.96 -0.84
N PHE A 41 -5.90 -0.80 -2.15
CA PHE A 41 -4.84 0.04 -2.72
C PHE A 41 -4.94 1.52 -2.33
N TRP A 42 -6.15 2.08 -2.31
CA TRP A 42 -6.37 3.48 -1.92
C TRP A 42 -6.59 3.71 -0.42
N ARG A 43 -6.22 2.74 0.42
CA ARG A 43 -6.39 2.85 1.88
C ARG A 43 -5.83 4.15 2.45
N ASN A 44 -4.62 4.54 2.02
CA ASN A 44 -3.95 5.75 2.47
C ASN A 44 -4.31 6.99 1.63
N ARG A 45 -5.16 6.86 0.60
CA ARG A 45 -5.56 7.93 -0.32
C ARG A 45 -7.06 7.92 -0.59
N THR A 46 -7.87 7.88 0.47
CA THR A 46 -9.33 7.79 0.38
C THR A 46 -9.97 8.91 -0.45
N ARG A 47 -9.40 10.13 -0.42
CA ARG A 47 -9.88 11.25 -1.25
C ARG A 47 -9.74 10.97 -2.74
N SER A 48 -8.62 10.39 -3.16
CA SER A 48 -8.40 10.00 -4.56
C SER A 48 -9.42 8.95 -4.98
N TYR A 49 -9.60 7.89 -4.18
CA TYR A 49 -10.59 6.85 -4.47
C TYR A 49 -12.01 7.42 -4.67
N ILE A 50 -12.44 8.32 -3.78
CA ILE A 50 -13.77 8.95 -3.88
C ILE A 50 -13.89 9.76 -5.18
N SER A 51 -12.86 10.53 -5.55
CA SER A 51 -12.86 11.30 -6.80
C SER A 51 -12.87 10.40 -8.03
N ARG A 52 -12.04 9.35 -8.08
CA ARG A 52 -11.96 8.42 -9.23
C ARG A 52 -13.20 7.56 -9.44
N THR A 53 -14.03 7.42 -8.42
CA THR A 53 -15.27 6.66 -8.47
C THR A 53 -16.51 7.56 -8.35
N GLU A 54 -16.36 8.89 -8.46
CA GLU A 54 -17.47 9.85 -8.28
C GLU A 54 -18.58 9.67 -9.32
N ASN A 55 -18.21 9.30 -10.54
CA ASN A 55 -19.12 9.10 -11.67
C ASN A 55 -19.70 7.68 -11.75
N TRP A 56 -19.49 6.83 -10.74
CA TRP A 56 -20.13 5.51 -10.69
C TRP A 56 -21.63 5.65 -10.39
N ASP A 57 -22.44 4.88 -11.13
CA ASP A 57 -23.89 4.83 -10.92
C ASP A 57 -24.26 3.98 -9.69
N GLU A 58 -23.59 2.84 -9.51
CA GLU A 58 -23.76 1.91 -8.39
C GLU A 58 -22.43 1.61 -7.69
N PHE A 59 -22.48 1.38 -6.38
CA PHE A 59 -21.31 1.07 -5.55
C PHE A 59 -21.38 -0.34 -4.99
N PRO A 60 -20.25 -1.07 -4.90
CA PRO A 60 -20.24 -2.45 -4.42
C PRO A 60 -20.79 -2.62 -3.00
N ASN A 61 -21.72 -3.57 -2.86
CA ASN A 61 -22.38 -3.91 -1.61
C ASN A 61 -22.28 -5.41 -1.33
N GLY A 62 -21.68 -5.78 -0.19
CA GLY A 62 -21.52 -7.17 0.24
C GLY A 62 -20.32 -7.87 -0.39
N ARG A 63 -20.42 -8.25 -1.67
CA ARG A 63 -19.32 -8.85 -2.44
C ARG A 63 -18.82 -7.88 -3.51
N TRP A 64 -17.52 -7.92 -3.78
CA TRP A 64 -17.00 -7.31 -4.99
C TRP A 64 -17.41 -8.21 -6.16
N GLY A 65 -18.36 -7.77 -6.97
CA GLY A 65 -18.88 -8.53 -8.11
C GLY A 65 -18.04 -8.32 -9.37
N ASP A 66 -18.51 -8.90 -10.50
CA ASP A 66 -18.07 -8.59 -11.87
C ASP A 66 -18.43 -7.13 -12.19
N SER A 67 -17.70 -6.24 -11.54
CA SER A 67 -17.79 -4.80 -11.69
C SER A 67 -17.09 -4.50 -13.01
N ARG A 68 -17.73 -4.87 -14.12
CA ARG A 68 -17.65 -4.12 -15.39
C ARG A 68 -18.22 -2.70 -15.25
N SER A 69 -18.19 -2.18 -14.02
CA SER A 69 -18.46 -0.81 -13.62
C SER A 69 -17.41 0.10 -14.25
N PRO A 70 -17.76 1.37 -14.54
CA PRO A 70 -17.00 2.26 -15.40
C PRO A 70 -15.53 2.28 -15.00
N ALA A 71 -14.62 2.14 -15.97
CA ALA A 71 -13.19 2.30 -15.78
C ALA A 71 -12.96 3.47 -14.81
N TYR A 72 -12.22 3.23 -13.72
CA TYR A 72 -11.83 4.28 -12.78
C TYR A 72 -11.51 5.55 -13.58
N GLY A 73 -12.10 6.68 -13.19
CA GLY A 73 -11.98 7.92 -13.97
C GLY A 73 -10.52 8.16 -14.38
N GLU A 74 -10.36 8.62 -15.63
CA GLU A 74 -9.04 8.95 -16.17
C GLU A 74 -8.31 9.92 -15.24
N LEU A 75 -6.99 9.80 -15.22
CA LEU A 75 -6.13 10.67 -14.43
C LEU A 75 -5.98 12.00 -15.18
N ASP A 76 -7.04 12.79 -15.21
CA ASP A 76 -7.00 14.15 -15.72
C ASP A 76 -6.14 14.93 -14.72
N GLY A 77 -4.88 15.24 -15.07
CA GLY A 77 -3.82 15.75 -14.18
C GLY A 77 -4.16 16.97 -13.28
N TYR A 78 -5.38 17.49 -13.34
CA TYR A 78 -5.99 18.45 -12.43
C TYR A 78 -6.31 17.90 -11.02
N GLY A 79 -6.33 16.57 -10.81
CA GLY A 79 -6.71 15.96 -9.52
C GLY A 79 -5.57 15.36 -8.69
N MET A 80 -4.38 15.22 -9.27
CA MET A 80 -3.27 14.48 -8.68
C MET A 80 -2.24 15.43 -8.08
N ALA A 81 -2.31 15.61 -6.77
CA ALA A 81 -1.34 16.39 -6.03
C ALA A 81 -0.76 15.59 -4.86
N LEU A 82 0.50 15.90 -4.56
CA LEU A 82 1.04 15.64 -3.22
C LEU A 82 0.19 16.43 -2.22
N ARG A 83 -0.09 15.83 -1.07
CA ARG A 83 -0.91 16.50 -0.05
C ARG A 83 -0.29 17.79 0.45
N TYR A 84 1.03 17.79 0.57
CA TYR A 84 1.81 18.88 1.14
C TYR A 84 2.47 19.70 0.02
N GLY A 85 2.69 20.98 0.29
CA GLY A 85 3.33 21.90 -0.66
C GLY A 85 4.81 21.57 -0.86
N ARG A 86 5.39 22.10 -1.95
CA ARG A 86 6.80 21.88 -2.33
C ARG A 86 7.79 22.08 -1.18
N ASP A 87 7.69 23.20 -0.48
CA ASP A 87 8.63 23.55 0.60
C ASP A 87 8.55 22.59 1.79
N GLU A 88 7.37 22.06 2.10
CA GLU A 88 7.19 21.10 3.19
C GLU A 88 7.72 19.72 2.80
N CYS A 89 7.42 19.28 1.57
CA CYS A 89 7.98 18.04 1.01
C CYS A 89 9.52 18.08 0.97
N LEU A 90 10.13 19.17 0.51
CA LEU A 90 11.59 19.32 0.45
C LEU A 90 12.23 19.36 1.86
N LYS A 91 11.54 19.91 2.87
CA LYS A 91 12.02 19.86 4.26
C LYS A 91 12.03 18.44 4.83
N VAL A 92 11.10 17.59 4.40
CA VAL A 92 10.92 16.24 4.95
C VAL A 92 11.73 15.19 4.18
N TRP A 93 11.74 15.28 2.85
CA TRP A 93 12.39 14.29 1.97
C TRP A 93 13.80 14.69 1.56
N ASP A 94 14.20 15.94 1.80
CA ASP A 94 15.53 16.49 1.46
C ASP A 94 15.91 16.21 -0.01
N HIS A 95 17.20 16.06 -0.32
CA HIS A 95 17.74 15.84 -1.66
C HIS A 95 18.44 14.47 -1.74
N PRO A 96 17.70 13.36 -1.90
CA PRO A 96 18.30 12.04 -1.98
C PRO A 96 19.25 11.96 -3.17
N ALA A 97 20.48 11.51 -2.95
CA ALA A 97 21.51 11.44 -3.98
C ALA A 97 21.71 10.01 -4.52
N ASP A 98 21.39 9.00 -3.71
CA ASP A 98 21.47 7.60 -4.09
C ASP A 98 20.29 6.75 -3.55
N LEU A 99 20.25 5.47 -3.93
CA LEU A 99 19.21 4.55 -3.51
C LEU A 99 19.18 4.33 -1.98
N SER A 100 20.34 4.38 -1.31
CA SER A 100 20.42 4.19 0.14
C SER A 100 19.68 5.30 0.89
N ASP A 101 19.70 6.53 0.37
CA ASP A 101 18.92 7.64 0.92
C ASP A 101 17.42 7.37 0.84
N ILE A 102 16.94 6.86 -0.30
CA ILE A 102 15.54 6.49 -0.49
C ILE A 102 15.15 5.35 0.48
N TYR A 103 15.98 4.32 0.60
CA TYR A 103 15.71 3.16 1.45
C TYR A 103 15.63 3.59 2.92
N THR A 104 16.58 4.43 3.33
CA THR A 104 16.64 5.02 4.67
C THR A 104 15.42 5.90 4.95
N MET A 105 14.93 6.65 3.96
CA MET A 105 13.76 7.50 4.10
C MET A 105 12.48 6.69 4.37
N PHE A 106 12.25 5.62 3.61
CA PHE A 106 11.12 4.71 3.85
C PHE A 106 11.24 4.00 5.21
N ALA A 107 12.44 3.54 5.57
CA ALA A 107 12.71 2.94 6.86
C ALA A 107 12.41 3.93 8.03
N LYS A 108 12.85 5.17 7.90
CA LYS A 108 12.56 6.26 8.86
C LYS A 108 11.06 6.59 8.93
N TYR A 109 10.31 6.46 7.84
CA TYR A 109 8.85 6.61 7.87
C TYR A 109 8.20 5.52 8.72
N CYS A 110 8.59 4.26 8.55
CA CYS A 110 8.10 3.17 9.39
C CYS A 110 8.48 3.35 10.87
N GLU A 111 9.65 3.90 11.16
CA GLU A 111 10.09 4.25 12.53
C GLU A 111 9.34 5.45 13.13
N GLY A 112 8.56 6.19 12.33
CA GLY A 112 7.86 7.41 12.73
C GLY A 112 8.72 8.66 12.78
N LYS A 113 9.93 8.63 12.21
CA LYS A 113 10.85 9.77 12.10
C LYS A 113 10.55 10.65 10.88
N VAL A 114 9.98 10.06 9.83
CA VAL A 114 9.43 10.78 8.67
C VAL A 114 7.90 10.75 8.78
N PRO A 115 7.19 11.89 8.73
CA PRO A 115 5.76 11.96 9.01
C PRO A 115 4.87 11.47 7.86
N PHE A 116 5.34 11.54 6.62
CA PHE A 116 4.57 11.16 5.42
C PHE A 116 5.47 10.82 4.23
N LEU A 117 4.89 10.07 3.29
CA LEU A 117 5.45 9.70 1.98
C LEU A 117 4.44 10.09 0.88
N PRO A 118 4.83 10.11 -0.41
CA PRO A 118 3.90 10.41 -1.51
C PRO A 118 2.61 9.56 -1.50
N TRP A 119 2.72 8.27 -1.17
CA TRP A 119 1.59 7.33 -1.09
C TRP A 119 0.86 7.33 0.26
N SER A 120 1.51 7.83 1.31
CA SER A 120 1.02 7.76 2.68
C SER A 120 1.10 9.12 3.35
N ASP A 121 -0.04 9.81 3.33
CA ASP A 121 -0.17 11.20 3.73
C ASP A 121 -0.43 11.39 5.24
N GLN A 122 -0.34 10.30 6.00
CA GLN A 122 -0.54 10.21 7.44
C GLN A 122 0.56 9.32 8.06
N PRO A 123 0.78 9.44 9.39
CA PRO A 123 1.65 8.53 10.11
C PRO A 123 1.21 7.07 9.97
N LEU A 124 2.16 6.15 10.15
CA LEU A 124 1.91 4.71 10.09
C LEU A 124 0.70 4.30 10.96
N ASN A 125 -0.21 3.50 10.36
CA ASN A 125 -1.41 3.05 11.05
C ASN A 125 -1.07 2.28 12.34
N LEU A 126 -1.96 2.39 13.34
CA LEU A 126 -1.76 1.76 14.65
C LEU A 126 -1.57 0.24 14.55
N GLU A 127 -2.30 -0.42 13.64
CA GLU A 127 -2.16 -1.86 13.38
C GLU A 127 -0.77 -2.24 12.86
N SER A 128 -0.12 -1.39 12.06
CA SER A 128 1.18 -1.73 11.49
C SER A 128 2.32 -1.63 12.52
N LYS A 129 2.03 -1.15 13.75
CA LYS A 129 3.04 -1.09 14.83
C LYS A 129 3.61 -2.46 15.17
N VAL A 130 2.81 -3.53 15.11
CA VAL A 130 3.26 -4.90 15.44
C VAL A 130 4.20 -5.49 14.38
N ILE A 131 4.20 -4.95 13.16
CA ILE A 131 5.07 -5.36 12.05
C ILE A 131 6.12 -4.29 11.69
N ARG A 132 6.24 -3.24 12.50
CA ARG A 132 7.08 -2.07 12.21
C ARG A 132 8.54 -2.44 11.95
N GLU A 133 9.13 -3.26 12.82
CA GLU A 133 10.54 -3.65 12.69
C GLU A 133 10.80 -4.43 11.41
N HIS A 134 9.87 -5.31 11.02
CA HIS A 134 9.93 -6.03 9.76
C HIS A 134 9.82 -5.09 8.56
N LEU A 135 8.87 -4.14 8.59
CA LEU A 135 8.73 -3.10 7.56
C LEU A 135 10.03 -2.28 7.42
N THR A 136 10.58 -1.79 8.53
CA THR A 136 11.86 -1.05 8.53
C THR A 136 12.98 -1.86 7.88
N ARG A 137 13.11 -3.15 8.25
CA ARG A 137 14.14 -4.04 7.71
C ARG A 137 14.01 -4.25 6.19
N ILE A 138 12.81 -4.54 5.68
CA ILE A 138 12.64 -4.78 4.24
C ILE A 138 12.81 -3.50 3.41
N ASN A 139 12.42 -2.34 3.96
CA ASN A 139 12.69 -1.05 3.32
C ASN A 139 14.20 -0.78 3.21
N GLN A 140 14.98 -1.10 4.26
CA GLN A 140 16.44 -1.02 4.22
C GLN A 140 17.08 -1.99 3.21
N ALA A 141 16.39 -3.09 2.88
CA ALA A 141 16.82 -4.04 1.85
C ALA A 141 16.33 -3.68 0.44
N GLY A 142 15.66 -2.53 0.25
CA GLY A 142 15.22 -2.03 -1.06
C GLY A 142 13.80 -2.43 -1.47
N TYR A 143 13.00 -2.99 -0.56
CA TYR A 143 11.57 -3.27 -0.78
C TYR A 143 10.74 -2.11 -0.20
N LEU A 144 10.47 -1.11 -1.02
CA LEU A 144 9.93 0.20 -0.62
C LEU A 144 8.43 0.16 -0.36
N THR A 145 8.03 -0.12 0.87
CA THR A 145 6.63 -0.36 1.25
C THR A 145 5.78 0.90 1.23
N VAL A 146 4.61 0.80 0.59
CA VAL A 146 3.62 1.88 0.49
C VAL A 146 2.31 1.55 1.20
N ASN A 147 2.00 0.26 1.40
CA ASN A 147 0.81 -0.19 2.11
C ASN A 147 1.05 -1.55 2.79
N SER A 148 0.38 -1.80 3.92
CA SER A 148 0.49 -3.05 4.67
C SER A 148 -0.72 -3.27 5.59
N GLN A 149 -1.01 -4.52 5.93
CA GLN A 149 -1.79 -4.91 7.11
C GLN A 149 -1.26 -6.24 7.69
N PRO A 150 -1.25 -6.41 9.02
CA PRO A 150 -0.86 -7.68 9.64
C PRO A 150 -1.94 -8.75 9.46
N ALA A 151 -1.58 -10.02 9.67
CA ALA A 151 -2.58 -11.08 9.82
C ALA A 151 -3.31 -10.92 11.16
N VAL A 152 -4.64 -11.10 11.13
CA VAL A 152 -5.51 -11.04 12.31
C VAL A 152 -6.46 -12.22 12.26
N ASN A 153 -6.47 -13.02 13.33
CA ASN A 153 -7.28 -14.23 13.40
C ASN A 153 -8.30 -14.14 14.54
N GLY A 154 -9.51 -13.69 14.24
CA GLY A 154 -10.65 -13.76 15.14
C GLY A 154 -10.52 -12.89 16.39
N VAL A 155 -10.07 -11.64 16.23
CA VAL A 155 -10.07 -10.68 17.35
C VAL A 155 -11.46 -10.09 17.54
N SER A 156 -11.76 -9.65 18.75
CA SER A 156 -13.05 -9.02 19.07
C SER A 156 -13.34 -7.84 18.15
N SER A 157 -14.58 -7.70 17.67
CA SER A 157 -15.01 -6.53 16.91
C SER A 157 -14.93 -5.21 17.70
N SER A 158 -14.76 -5.30 19.02
CA SER A 158 -14.52 -4.15 19.92
C SER A 158 -13.05 -3.92 20.23
N ASP A 159 -12.13 -4.64 19.59
CA ASP A 159 -10.68 -4.43 19.76
C ASP A 159 -10.30 -2.96 19.43
N PRO A 160 -9.48 -2.29 20.25
CA PRO A 160 -9.17 -0.87 20.05
C PRO A 160 -8.37 -0.59 18.76
N THR A 161 -7.61 -1.58 18.28
CA THR A 161 -6.72 -1.46 17.12
C THR A 161 -7.39 -1.96 15.86
N TYR A 162 -7.93 -3.18 15.91
CA TYR A 162 -8.44 -3.91 14.75
C TYR A 162 -9.96 -3.94 14.66
N GLY A 163 -10.66 -3.63 15.76
CA GLY A 163 -12.11 -3.77 15.86
C GLY A 163 -12.88 -2.77 14.98
N TRP A 164 -13.90 -3.29 14.31
CA TRP A 164 -14.89 -2.54 13.53
C TRP A 164 -16.21 -3.33 13.46
N GLY A 165 -17.29 -2.64 13.09
CA GLY A 165 -18.62 -3.23 12.96
C GLY A 165 -19.36 -3.42 14.29
N PRO A 166 -20.46 -4.20 14.30
CA PRO A 166 -21.25 -4.50 15.50
C PRO A 166 -20.45 -5.18 16.62
N LYS A 167 -20.78 -4.93 17.88
CA LYS A 167 -20.20 -5.62 19.06
C LYS A 167 -20.48 -7.12 19.05
N HIS A 168 -19.71 -7.84 19.86
CA HIS A 168 -19.80 -9.28 20.06
C HIS A 168 -19.55 -10.12 18.80
N GLY A 169 -18.92 -9.51 17.79
CA GLY A 169 -18.44 -10.20 16.59
C GLY A 169 -16.93 -10.43 16.62
N TYR A 170 -16.43 -10.97 15.53
CA TYR A 170 -15.02 -11.26 15.31
C TYR A 170 -14.57 -10.72 13.95
N VAL A 171 -13.36 -10.16 13.92
CA VAL A 171 -12.75 -9.61 12.70
C VAL A 171 -11.47 -10.34 12.37
N TYR A 172 -11.19 -10.41 11.07
CA TYR A 172 -10.11 -11.21 10.49
C TYR A 172 -9.41 -10.43 9.38
N GLN A 173 -8.11 -10.66 9.22
CA GLN A 173 -7.27 -10.07 8.19
C GLN A 173 -6.26 -11.09 7.67
N LYS A 174 -6.08 -11.16 6.34
CA LYS A 174 -4.90 -11.77 5.73
C LYS A 174 -3.73 -10.79 5.78
N ALA A 175 -2.51 -11.29 5.93
CA ALA A 175 -1.33 -10.45 5.82
C ALA A 175 -1.19 -9.91 4.39
N TYR A 176 -0.92 -8.61 4.27
CA TYR A 176 -0.77 -7.92 2.99
C TYR A 176 0.44 -7.00 3.02
N LEU A 177 1.17 -6.97 1.91
CA LEU A 177 2.25 -6.03 1.66
C LEU A 177 2.13 -5.46 0.26
N GLU A 178 2.44 -4.17 0.13
CA GLU A 178 2.54 -3.48 -1.14
C GLU A 178 3.79 -2.61 -1.15
N PHE A 179 4.63 -2.75 -2.18
CA PHE A 179 5.92 -2.07 -2.23
C PHE A 179 6.42 -1.88 -3.66
N PHE A 180 7.32 -0.92 -3.84
CA PHE A 180 8.14 -0.80 -5.05
C PHE A 180 9.44 -1.58 -4.88
N VAL A 181 9.90 -2.22 -5.95
CA VAL A 181 11.15 -3.00 -5.96
C VAL A 181 11.84 -2.96 -7.32
N SER A 182 13.17 -3.07 -7.32
CA SER A 182 13.96 -3.16 -8.55
C SER A 182 13.67 -4.46 -9.32
N PRO A 183 13.87 -4.49 -10.65
CA PRO A 183 13.68 -5.71 -11.45
C PRO A 183 14.53 -6.90 -10.99
N GLU A 184 15.76 -6.64 -10.53
CA GLU A 184 16.70 -7.65 -10.05
C GLU A 184 16.22 -8.31 -8.76
N ALA A 185 15.80 -7.51 -7.78
CA ALA A 185 15.27 -7.99 -6.51
C ALA A 185 13.90 -8.69 -6.72
N LEU A 186 13.06 -8.17 -7.62
CA LEU A 186 11.81 -8.85 -7.99
C LEU A 186 12.08 -10.26 -8.54
N THR A 187 13.05 -10.41 -9.44
CA THR A 187 13.37 -11.72 -10.04
C THR A 187 13.75 -12.76 -8.97
N LYS A 188 14.54 -12.36 -7.97
CA LYS A 188 14.88 -13.21 -6.82
C LYS A 188 13.64 -13.55 -5.98
N LEU A 189 12.83 -12.54 -5.65
CA LEU A 189 11.63 -12.71 -4.86
C LEU A 189 10.60 -13.64 -5.55
N GLU A 190 10.37 -13.48 -6.87
CA GLU A 190 9.42 -14.29 -7.64
C GLU A 190 9.73 -15.79 -7.53
N SER A 191 11.02 -16.17 -7.50
CA SER A 191 11.42 -17.58 -7.36
C SER A 191 11.00 -18.17 -6.01
N ARG A 192 11.05 -17.39 -4.92
CA ARG A 192 10.61 -17.81 -3.58
C ARG A 192 9.08 -17.83 -3.48
N LEU A 193 8.41 -16.80 -4.01
CA LEU A 193 6.95 -16.70 -3.97
C LEU A 193 6.27 -17.90 -4.64
N ARG A 194 6.80 -18.35 -5.78
CA ARG A 194 6.26 -19.51 -6.52
C ARG A 194 6.38 -20.83 -5.76
N GLN A 195 7.25 -20.93 -4.76
CA GLN A 195 7.41 -22.12 -3.93
C GLN A 195 6.40 -22.17 -2.78
N ILE A 196 5.63 -21.11 -2.55
CA ILE A 196 4.70 -21.00 -1.42
C ILE A 196 3.26 -20.94 -1.96
N PRO A 197 2.53 -22.08 -2.02
CA PRO A 197 1.20 -22.12 -2.63
C PRO A 197 0.16 -21.21 -1.98
N ALA A 198 0.33 -20.88 -0.70
CA ALA A 198 -0.58 -20.01 0.04
C ALA A 198 -0.42 -18.51 -0.32
N ILE A 199 0.66 -18.12 -1.00
CA ILE A 199 0.91 -16.72 -1.33
C ILE A 199 0.39 -16.40 -2.74
N THR A 200 -0.33 -15.28 -2.85
CA THR A 200 -0.72 -14.69 -4.14
C THR A 200 -0.03 -13.34 -4.31
N TYR A 201 0.47 -13.05 -5.52
CA TYR A 201 1.13 -11.77 -5.81
C TYR A 201 0.72 -11.19 -7.16
N HIS A 202 0.81 -9.86 -7.27
CA HIS A 202 0.76 -9.15 -8.55
C HIS A 202 1.92 -8.17 -8.60
N ALA A 203 2.67 -8.15 -9.69
CA ALA A 203 3.77 -7.23 -9.94
C ALA A 203 3.54 -6.53 -11.28
N VAL A 204 3.51 -5.20 -11.29
CA VAL A 204 3.25 -4.40 -12.50
C VAL A 204 4.24 -3.26 -12.60
N ASN A 205 4.80 -3.05 -13.79
CA ASN A 205 5.64 -1.89 -14.06
C ASN A 205 4.81 -0.72 -14.64
N ARG A 206 5.47 0.43 -14.83
CA ARG A 206 4.84 1.62 -15.42
C ARG A 206 4.22 1.34 -16.80
N ALA A 207 4.88 0.53 -17.63
CA ALA A 207 4.41 0.13 -18.95
C ALA A 207 3.15 -0.77 -18.93
N GLY A 208 2.74 -1.27 -17.75
CA GLY A 208 1.57 -2.14 -17.60
C GLY A 208 1.85 -3.63 -17.78
N HIS A 209 3.12 -4.04 -17.83
CA HIS A 209 3.48 -5.46 -17.84
C HIS A 209 3.19 -6.07 -16.47
N LEU A 210 2.10 -6.83 -16.39
CA LEU A 210 1.66 -7.53 -15.19
C LEU A 210 2.26 -8.95 -15.14
N LYS A 211 2.83 -9.30 -13.99
CA LYS A 211 3.24 -10.66 -13.62
C LYS A 211 2.46 -11.08 -12.38
N THR A 212 1.92 -12.30 -12.37
CA THR A 212 1.15 -12.84 -11.24
C THR A 212 1.21 -14.36 -11.22
N ASN A 213 0.97 -14.96 -10.06
CA ASN A 213 0.73 -16.39 -9.90
C ASN A 213 -0.77 -16.75 -9.72
N THR A 214 -1.66 -15.77 -9.82
CA THR A 214 -3.10 -15.99 -9.74
C THR A 214 -3.63 -16.41 -11.12
N ALA A 215 -4.32 -17.55 -11.20
CA ALA A 215 -4.88 -18.06 -12.46
C ALA A 215 -6.26 -17.46 -12.81
N CYS A 216 -6.92 -16.84 -11.83
CA CYS A 216 -8.25 -16.27 -11.95
C CYS A 216 -8.23 -14.83 -11.43
N ASP A 217 -8.91 -13.93 -12.13
CA ASP A 217 -8.99 -12.50 -11.75
C ASP A 217 -10.03 -12.24 -10.66
N ASP A 218 -10.52 -13.28 -9.98
CA ASP A 218 -11.52 -13.15 -8.91
C ASP A 218 -10.98 -12.32 -7.73
N PRO A 219 -11.81 -11.45 -7.13
CA PRO A 219 -11.44 -10.67 -5.95
C PRO A 219 -11.08 -11.55 -4.75
N ASN A 220 -9.90 -11.32 -4.19
CA ASN A 220 -9.45 -11.95 -2.96
C ASN A 220 -9.83 -11.11 -1.74
N ALA A 221 -10.74 -11.60 -0.90
CA ALA A 221 -11.08 -10.94 0.38
C ALA A 221 -9.90 -11.02 1.35
N VAL A 222 -9.46 -9.86 1.84
CA VAL A 222 -8.31 -9.72 2.76
C VAL A 222 -8.69 -9.21 4.15
N THR A 223 -9.89 -8.65 4.31
CA THR A 223 -10.45 -8.27 5.62
C THR A 223 -11.92 -8.61 5.66
N TRP A 224 -12.35 -9.35 6.68
CA TRP A 224 -13.75 -9.73 6.87
C TRP A 224 -14.14 -9.78 8.35
N GLY A 225 -15.45 -9.80 8.60
CA GLY A 225 -16.02 -9.84 9.93
C GLY A 225 -17.28 -10.71 9.99
N VAL A 226 -17.41 -11.41 11.11
CA VAL A 226 -18.55 -12.27 11.45
C VAL A 226 -19.25 -11.67 12.67
N PHE A 227 -20.54 -11.35 12.55
CA PHE A 227 -21.28 -10.63 13.57
C PHE A 227 -22.57 -11.35 13.95
N PRO A 228 -23.04 -11.27 15.20
CA PRO A 228 -24.28 -11.91 15.63
C PRO A 228 -25.49 -11.44 14.80
N GLY A 229 -26.24 -12.40 14.24
CA GLY A 229 -27.47 -12.13 13.49
C GLY A 229 -27.28 -11.41 12.15
N GLN A 230 -26.07 -11.40 11.58
CA GLN A 230 -25.77 -10.77 10.29
C GLN A 230 -24.99 -11.72 9.39
N GLU A 231 -25.10 -11.51 8.07
CA GLU A 231 -24.22 -12.15 7.09
C GLU A 231 -22.76 -11.66 7.25
N ILE A 232 -21.83 -12.42 6.66
CA ILE A 232 -20.40 -12.08 6.65
C ILE A 232 -20.20 -10.77 5.88
N LYS A 233 -19.43 -9.86 6.45
CA LYS A 233 -19.02 -8.62 5.79
C LYS A 233 -17.55 -8.73 5.37
N GLN A 234 -17.26 -8.44 4.10
CA GLN A 234 -15.90 -8.51 3.53
C GLN A 234 -15.48 -7.17 2.91
N PRO A 235 -15.22 -6.13 3.72
CA PRO A 235 -15.10 -4.76 3.25
C PRO A 235 -13.82 -4.42 2.49
N THR A 236 -12.84 -5.31 2.48
CA THR A 236 -11.54 -5.07 1.83
C THR A 236 -11.14 -6.26 0.97
N ILE A 237 -10.83 -5.97 -0.30
CA ILE A 237 -10.43 -6.96 -1.31
C ILE A 237 -9.12 -6.55 -2.01
N VAL A 238 -8.51 -7.53 -2.66
CA VAL A 238 -7.41 -7.38 -3.63
C VAL A 238 -7.86 -7.99 -4.95
N GLU A 239 -7.72 -7.24 -6.04
CA GLU A 239 -8.13 -7.66 -7.39
C GLU A 239 -7.15 -7.08 -8.43
N GLY A 240 -6.89 -7.83 -9.51
CA GLY A 240 -5.98 -7.44 -10.59
C GLY A 240 -6.42 -6.17 -11.33
N VAL A 241 -7.70 -6.02 -11.67
CA VAL A 241 -8.21 -4.86 -12.43
C VAL A 241 -8.03 -3.56 -11.64
N SER A 242 -8.48 -3.53 -10.39
CA SER A 242 -8.25 -2.39 -9.49
C SER A 242 -6.76 -2.12 -9.27
N PHE A 243 -5.91 -3.14 -9.23
CA PHE A 243 -4.47 -2.96 -9.06
C PHE A 243 -3.83 -2.28 -10.27
N VAL A 244 -4.21 -2.68 -11.49
CA VAL A 244 -3.74 -2.03 -12.72
C VAL A 244 -4.24 -0.58 -12.80
N ALA A 245 -5.47 -0.29 -12.36
CA ALA A 245 -5.96 1.09 -12.30
C ALA A 245 -5.24 1.95 -11.23
N TRP A 246 -4.87 1.34 -10.10
CA TRP A 246 -4.09 1.99 -9.05
C TRP A 246 -2.66 2.30 -9.49
N LYS A 247 -2.03 1.42 -10.28
CA LYS A 247 -0.63 1.57 -10.70
C LYS A 247 -0.33 2.95 -11.27
N ASP A 248 -1.26 3.51 -12.06
CA ASP A 248 -1.04 4.76 -12.76
C ASP A 248 -0.92 5.93 -11.77
N GLU A 249 -1.77 5.94 -10.74
CA GLU A 249 -1.64 6.91 -9.64
C GLU A 249 -0.36 6.66 -8.83
N ALA A 250 -0.07 5.41 -8.52
CA ALA A 250 1.11 5.04 -7.73
C ALA A 250 2.43 5.48 -8.39
N PHE A 251 2.58 5.29 -9.70
CA PHE A 251 3.75 5.72 -10.46
C PHE A 251 3.77 7.23 -10.71
N GLU A 252 2.62 7.85 -10.90
CA GLU A 252 2.56 9.30 -11.08
C GLU A 252 2.93 10.06 -9.79
N LEU A 253 2.68 9.49 -8.61
CA LEU A 253 3.20 10.04 -7.34
C LEU A 253 4.73 10.08 -7.27
N TRP A 254 5.43 9.11 -7.89
CA TRP A 254 6.88 9.21 -8.04
C TRP A 254 7.28 10.38 -8.95
N ARG A 255 6.57 10.60 -10.07
CA ARG A 255 6.83 11.73 -10.97
C ARG A 255 6.64 13.07 -10.26
N LEU A 256 5.55 13.21 -9.50
CA LEU A 256 5.29 14.42 -8.71
C LEU A 256 6.38 14.68 -7.67
N TRP A 257 6.94 13.62 -7.07
CA TRP A 257 8.09 13.74 -6.18
C TRP A 257 9.36 14.17 -6.94
N ALA A 258 9.67 13.55 -8.09
CA ALA A 258 10.81 13.93 -8.91
C ALA A 258 10.74 15.42 -9.34
N ASP A 259 9.55 15.91 -9.68
CA ASP A 259 9.31 17.30 -10.11
C ASP A 259 9.48 18.35 -8.98
N LEU A 260 9.66 17.91 -7.73
CA LEU A 260 10.09 18.79 -6.64
C LEU A 260 11.54 19.24 -6.78
N TYR A 261 12.34 18.60 -7.63
CA TYR A 261 13.76 18.90 -7.83
C TYR A 261 14.02 19.45 -9.24
N PRO A 262 15.09 20.23 -9.45
CA PRO A 262 15.53 20.63 -10.79
C PRO A 262 15.81 19.41 -11.68
N LYS A 263 15.46 19.46 -12.97
CA LYS A 263 15.54 18.31 -13.90
C LYS A 263 16.97 17.76 -14.07
N ASP A 264 17.96 18.61 -13.90
CA ASP A 264 19.38 18.32 -14.00
C ASP A 264 20.01 17.83 -12.68
N SER A 265 19.26 17.83 -11.58
CA SER A 265 19.74 17.36 -10.27
C SER A 265 19.85 15.83 -10.18
N SER A 266 20.76 15.35 -9.33
CA SER A 266 20.91 13.92 -9.02
C SER A 266 19.62 13.32 -8.45
N SER A 267 18.93 14.04 -7.56
CA SER A 267 17.66 13.59 -6.96
C SER A 267 16.56 13.38 -7.99
N HIS A 268 16.42 14.30 -8.95
CA HIS A 268 15.44 14.15 -10.02
C HIS A 268 15.75 12.92 -10.88
N GLN A 269 17.01 12.76 -11.30
CA GLN A 269 17.43 11.63 -12.13
C GLN A 269 17.28 10.28 -11.43
N LEU A 270 17.63 10.22 -10.13
CA LEU A 270 17.47 9.04 -9.29
C LEU A 270 16.00 8.60 -9.22
N ILE A 271 15.12 9.52 -8.81
CA ILE A 271 13.69 9.22 -8.63
C ILE A 271 13.03 8.86 -9.97
N LYS A 272 13.38 9.58 -11.03
CA LYS A 272 12.93 9.26 -12.39
C LYS A 272 13.41 7.87 -12.82
N GLY A 273 14.66 7.50 -12.52
CA GLY A 273 15.21 6.18 -12.78
C GLY A 273 14.43 5.05 -12.09
N ILE A 274 14.04 5.25 -10.82
CA ILE A 274 13.17 4.32 -10.09
C ILE A 274 11.80 4.22 -10.80
N THR A 275 11.16 5.35 -11.08
CA THR A 275 9.84 5.41 -11.74
C THR A 275 9.81 4.65 -13.06
N ASP A 276 10.87 4.78 -13.87
CA ASP A 276 10.93 4.24 -15.22
C ASP A 276 11.26 2.73 -15.25
N SER A 277 11.90 2.18 -14.21
CA SER A 277 12.43 0.81 -14.24
C SER A 277 11.84 -0.14 -13.19
N TRP A 278 11.30 0.37 -12.08
CA TRP A 278 10.85 -0.46 -10.96
C TRP A 278 9.44 -1.04 -11.17
N TYR A 279 9.11 -2.03 -10.35
CA TYR A 279 7.80 -2.67 -10.30
C TYR A 279 7.08 -2.29 -9.01
N LEU A 280 5.77 -2.06 -9.11
CA LEU A 280 4.86 -2.06 -7.97
C LEU A 280 4.38 -3.51 -7.75
N VAL A 281 4.51 -4.00 -6.52
CA VAL A 281 4.17 -5.38 -6.15
C VAL A 281 3.19 -5.37 -5.00
N ASN A 282 2.12 -6.18 -5.08
CA ASN A 282 1.33 -6.56 -3.93
C ASN A 282 1.45 -8.07 -3.65
N ILE A 283 1.45 -8.44 -2.36
CA ILE A 283 1.55 -9.81 -1.87
C ILE A 283 0.48 -10.02 -0.79
N VAL A 284 -0.25 -11.13 -0.88
CA VAL A 284 -1.19 -11.61 0.13
C VAL A 284 -0.75 -13.00 0.58
N ASP A 285 -0.59 -13.21 1.89
CA ASP A 285 -0.51 -14.56 2.47
C ASP A 285 -1.93 -15.01 2.82
N ASN A 286 -2.42 -16.03 2.12
CA ASN A 286 -3.79 -16.53 2.31
C ASN A 286 -3.95 -17.36 3.59
N ASP A 287 -2.84 -17.79 4.21
CA ASP A 287 -2.86 -18.47 5.50
C ASP A 287 -2.84 -17.45 6.65
N PHE A 288 -4.03 -16.89 6.92
CA PHE A 288 -4.24 -15.90 7.98
C PHE A 288 -4.07 -16.46 9.41
N GLN A 289 -3.88 -17.78 9.56
CA GLN A 289 -3.68 -18.41 10.87
C GLN A 289 -2.22 -18.34 11.32
N LYS A 290 -1.29 -18.04 10.41
CA LYS A 290 0.12 -17.89 10.74
C LYS A 290 0.37 -16.75 11.74
N PRO A 291 1.47 -16.81 12.50
CA PRO A 291 1.87 -15.73 13.38
C PRO A 291 2.01 -14.39 12.65
N VAL A 292 1.75 -13.30 13.37
CA VAL A 292 2.04 -11.94 12.90
C VAL A 292 3.52 -11.86 12.51
N GLY A 293 3.78 -11.42 11.28
CA GLY A 293 5.14 -11.30 10.75
C GLY A 293 5.59 -12.45 9.85
N ALA A 294 4.85 -13.57 9.76
CA ALA A 294 5.23 -14.72 8.94
C ALA A 294 5.39 -14.39 7.43
N ILE A 295 4.59 -13.44 6.91
CA ILE A 295 4.73 -12.96 5.53
C ILE A 295 6.14 -12.39 5.23
N PHE A 296 6.88 -11.94 6.24
CA PHE A 296 8.21 -11.36 6.04
C PHE A 296 9.32 -12.42 5.93
N GLU A 297 9.02 -13.70 6.18
CA GLU A 297 10.00 -14.79 6.04
C GLU A 297 10.53 -14.92 4.61
N ILE A 298 9.72 -14.52 3.61
CA ILE A 298 10.08 -14.50 2.19
C ILE A 298 11.27 -13.55 1.86
N PHE A 299 11.60 -12.63 2.77
CA PHE A 299 12.69 -11.65 2.62
C PHE A 299 13.93 -11.97 3.49
N GLN A 300 13.98 -13.10 4.21
CA GLN A 300 15.02 -13.33 5.24
C GLN A 300 16.46 -13.44 4.71
N ASP A 301 16.65 -13.82 3.44
CA ASP A 301 17.97 -13.94 2.81
C ASP A 301 18.51 -12.64 2.21
N GLU A 302 17.80 -11.52 2.37
CA GLU A 302 18.19 -10.27 1.73
C GLU A 302 19.27 -9.55 2.55
N PRO A 303 20.46 -9.29 1.97
CA PRO A 303 21.49 -8.52 2.64
C PRO A 303 20.99 -7.09 2.85
N ILE A 304 21.18 -6.57 4.06
CA ILE A 304 20.92 -5.15 4.34
C ILE A 304 21.94 -4.36 3.52
N THR A 305 21.47 -3.54 2.58
CA THR A 305 22.35 -2.70 1.78
C THR A 305 22.93 -1.60 2.66
N ASN A 306 24.11 -1.84 3.23
CA ASN A 306 24.94 -0.77 3.78
C ASN A 306 25.57 -0.06 2.57
N GLY A 307 25.09 1.15 2.28
CA GLY A 307 25.31 1.86 1.03
C GLY A 307 26.76 1.82 0.50
N VAL A 308 26.99 0.97 -0.51
CA VAL A 308 27.89 1.19 -1.65
C VAL A 308 27.38 0.29 -2.78
N ALA A 309 26.53 0.81 -3.67
CA ALA A 309 26.32 0.17 -4.97
C ALA A 309 27.47 0.63 -5.88
N SER A 310 28.42 -0.27 -6.18
CA SER A 310 29.39 -0.04 -7.23
C SER A 310 28.66 -0.09 -8.57
N VAL A 311 28.65 1.04 -9.28
CA VAL A 311 28.23 1.11 -10.68
C VAL A 311 29.24 0.31 -11.47
N GLY A 312 28.83 -0.85 -11.99
CA GLY A 312 29.63 -1.63 -12.91
C GLY A 312 29.88 -0.82 -14.17
N ALA A 313 31.11 -0.31 -14.32
CA ALA A 313 31.55 0.28 -15.57
C ALA A 313 31.57 -0.81 -16.65
N ILE A 314 30.82 -0.59 -17.72
CA ILE A 314 30.99 -1.32 -18.97
C ILE A 314 32.37 -0.94 -19.49
N GLN A 315 33.32 -1.87 -19.39
CA GLN A 315 34.63 -1.71 -20.00
C GLN A 315 34.53 -2.28 -21.40
N ASP A 316 34.56 -1.38 -22.39
CA ASP A 316 34.73 -1.69 -23.80
C ASP A 316 36.01 -2.50 -24.00
N ASP A 317 35.86 -3.77 -24.37
CA ASP A 317 36.98 -4.61 -24.77
C ASP A 317 37.14 -4.53 -26.30
N LEU A 318 37.83 -3.47 -26.73
CA LEU A 318 38.44 -3.39 -28.05
C LEU A 318 39.67 -4.28 -28.07
N THR A 319 39.55 -5.50 -28.59
CA THR A 319 40.70 -6.29 -29.05
C THR A 319 40.43 -6.91 -30.41
N ASP A 320 40.82 -6.16 -31.45
CA ASP A 320 41.36 -6.74 -32.67
C ASP A 320 42.88 -6.48 -32.64
N PRO A 321 43.72 -7.50 -32.87
CA PRO A 321 44.59 -7.36 -34.03
C PRO A 321 44.87 -8.68 -34.77
N ILE A 322 44.60 -8.65 -36.08
CA ILE A 322 45.47 -9.10 -37.19
C ILE A 322 46.49 -10.19 -36.86
N ARG A 323 46.22 -11.43 -37.29
CA ARG A 323 47.06 -12.16 -38.25
C ARG A 323 46.35 -13.33 -38.89
#